data_AF-A0A954QMX5-F1
#
_entry.id   AF-A0A954QMX5-F1
#
_cell.length_a   1.000
_cell.length_b   1.000
_cell.length_c   1.000
_cell.angle_alpha   90.00
_cell.angle_beta   90.00
_cell.angle_gamma   90.00
#
_symmetry.space_group_name_H-M   'P 1'
#
loop_
_entity.id
_entity.type
_entity.pdbx_description
1 polymer ?
#
loop_
_entity_poly.entity_id
_entity_poly.type
_entity_poly.pdbx_seq_one_letter_code
_entity_poly.pdbx_strand_id
1 'polypeptide(L)'
;PITGDSFTEWSDRLRDVENMIDDPDLRARAAQIRDRARNMRRDLQRGAQEPRWDLVRDLIAQPLSELKTVVEQELARRSGQSDKLVPVDRDPVPSQFEERVRRYYEQLGQGE
;
A
#
# COMPACT_ATOMS: atom_id res chain seq x y z
N PRO A 1 -9.68 -2.12 -2.18
CA PRO A 1 -9.32 -3.39 -1.51
C PRO A 1 -10.13 -3.69 -0.23
N ILE A 2 -10.38 -2.71 0.66
CA ILE A 2 -11.02 -2.98 1.97
C ILE A 2 -12.54 -3.24 1.88
N THR A 3 -13.21 -2.70 0.87
CA THR A 3 -14.65 -2.91 0.65
C THR A 3 -14.96 -4.02 -0.35
N GLY A 4 -14.02 -4.40 -1.22
CA GLY A 4 -14.23 -5.41 -2.27
C GLY A 4 -13.75 -6.82 -1.91
N ASP A 5 -13.97 -7.75 -2.85
CA ASP A 5 -13.63 -9.19 -2.68
C ASP A 5 -12.12 -9.48 -2.75
N SER A 6 -11.33 -8.54 -3.28
CA SER A 6 -9.87 -8.64 -3.34
C SER A 6 -9.14 -8.39 -2.01
N PHE A 7 -9.88 -8.25 -0.90
CA PHE A 7 -9.28 -8.02 0.41
C PHE A 7 -8.35 -9.15 0.84
N THR A 8 -8.76 -10.40 0.61
CA THR A 8 -7.97 -11.59 0.99
C THR A 8 -6.63 -11.60 0.28
N GLU A 9 -6.65 -11.46 -1.05
CA GLU A 9 -5.45 -11.39 -1.89
C GLU A 9 -4.52 -10.24 -1.47
N TRP A 10 -5.10 -9.06 -1.18
CA TRP A 10 -4.33 -7.93 -0.69
C TRP A 10 -3.67 -8.21 0.68
N SER A 11 -4.40 -8.81 1.62
CA SER A 11 -3.89 -9.20 2.93
C SER A 11 -2.77 -10.24 2.82
N ASP A 12 -2.91 -11.18 1.88
CA ASP A 12 -1.91 -12.23 1.66
C ASP A 12 -0.63 -11.66 1.04
N ARG A 13 -0.74 -10.76 0.06
CA ARG A 13 0.44 -10.02 -0.46
C ARG A 13 1.17 -9.25 0.64
N LEU A 14 0.44 -8.60 1.54
CA LEU A 14 1.06 -7.89 2.67
C LEU A 14 1.73 -8.86 3.66
N ARG A 15 1.17 -10.06 3.84
CA ARG A 15 1.82 -11.15 4.61
C ARG A 15 3.13 -11.60 3.97
N ASP A 16 3.16 -11.73 2.66
CA ASP A 16 4.38 -12.15 1.96
C ASP A 16 5.47 -11.09 2.13
N VAL A 17 5.10 -9.81 2.00
CA VAL A 17 6.01 -8.68 2.29
C VAL A 17 6.51 -8.72 3.74
N GLU A 18 5.64 -8.95 4.73
CA GLU A 18 6.06 -9.13 6.14
C GLU A 18 7.11 -10.23 6.31
N ASN A 19 6.92 -11.38 5.64
CA ASN A 19 7.85 -12.50 5.71
C ASN A 19 9.19 -12.21 5.03
N MET A 20 9.18 -11.38 3.99
CA MET A 20 10.39 -10.97 3.25
C MET A 20 11.19 -9.86 3.95
N ILE A 21 10.57 -9.13 4.89
CA ILE A 21 11.26 -8.07 5.63
C ILE A 21 12.08 -8.68 6.77
N ASP A 22 13.40 -8.56 6.69
CA ASP A 22 14.31 -9.03 7.75
C ASP A 22 14.22 -8.17 9.01
N ASP A 23 14.06 -6.86 8.83
CA ASP A 23 14.04 -5.87 9.90
C ASP A 23 12.81 -6.08 10.81
N PRO A 24 13.01 -6.36 12.11
CA PRO A 24 11.92 -6.67 13.03
C PRO A 24 10.94 -5.51 13.21
N ASP A 25 11.40 -4.26 13.15
CA ASP A 25 10.56 -3.08 13.34
C ASP A 25 9.69 -2.82 12.10
N LEU A 26 10.27 -2.95 10.90
CA LEU A 26 9.51 -2.80 9.64
C LEU A 26 8.48 -3.92 9.47
N ARG A 27 8.84 -5.16 9.84
CA ARG A 27 7.93 -6.30 9.84
C ARG A 27 6.79 -6.09 10.85
N ALA A 28 7.09 -5.60 12.05
CA ALA A 28 6.06 -5.28 13.04
C ALA A 28 5.10 -4.19 12.54
N ARG A 29 5.61 -3.14 11.89
CA ARG A 29 4.77 -2.09 11.27
C ARG A 29 3.84 -2.66 10.21
N ALA A 30 4.36 -3.48 9.30
CA ALA A 30 3.56 -4.15 8.27
C ALA A 30 2.44 -5.01 8.88
N ALA A 31 2.78 -5.81 9.90
CA ALA A 31 1.83 -6.65 10.61
C ALA A 31 0.72 -5.84 11.31
N GLN A 32 1.06 -4.71 11.93
CA GLN A 32 0.07 -3.83 12.55
C GLN A 32 -0.89 -3.23 11.52
N ILE A 33 -0.40 -2.82 10.36
CA ILE A 33 -1.26 -2.27 9.31
C ILE A 33 -2.23 -3.34 8.78
N ARG A 34 -1.73 -4.57 8.56
CA ARG A 34 -2.58 -5.68 8.15
C ARG A 34 -3.65 -5.99 9.19
N ASP A 35 -3.31 -5.99 10.47
CA ASP A 35 -4.28 -6.25 11.54
C ASP A 35 -5.36 -5.17 11.63
N ARG A 36 -4.98 -3.89 11.56
CA ARG A 36 -5.94 -2.76 11.49
C ARG A 36 -6.90 -2.93 10.31
N ALA A 37 -6.39 -3.31 9.15
CA ALA A 37 -7.21 -3.56 7.97
C ALA A 37 -8.17 -4.74 8.15
N ARG A 38 -7.73 -5.84 8.77
CA ARG A 38 -8.60 -6.99 9.07
C ARG A 38 -9.69 -6.65 10.07
N ASN A 39 -9.36 -5.90 11.12
CA ASN A 39 -10.33 -5.47 12.12
C ASN A 39 -11.40 -4.58 11.50
N MET A 40 -10.98 -3.59 10.71
CA MET A 40 -11.91 -2.71 10.01
C MET A 40 -12.77 -3.46 8.98
N ARG A 41 -12.21 -4.42 8.24
CA ARG A 41 -12.99 -5.30 7.36
C ARG A 41 -14.05 -6.09 8.13
N ARG A 42 -13.69 -6.66 9.28
CA ARG A 42 -14.65 -7.39 10.13
C ARG A 42 -15.74 -6.47 10.66
N ASP A 43 -15.39 -5.25 11.05
CA ASP A 43 -16.35 -4.27 11.54
C ASP A 43 -17.31 -3.83 10.42
N LEU A 44 -16.82 -3.63 9.19
CA LEU A 44 -17.64 -3.37 8.00
C LEU A 44 -18.56 -4.54 7.62
N GLN A 45 -18.11 -5.77 7.83
CA GLN A 45 -18.93 -6.96 7.61
C GLN A 45 -19.99 -7.14 8.71
N ARG A 46 -19.70 -6.69 9.93
CA ARG A 46 -20.60 -6.82 11.10
C ARG A 46 -21.63 -5.69 11.19
N GLY A 47 -21.23 -4.46 10.89
CA GLY A 47 -22.12 -3.31 10.84
C GLY A 47 -22.30 -2.88 9.40
N ALA A 48 -23.52 -2.94 8.88
CA ALA A 48 -23.88 -2.44 7.54
C ALA A 48 -23.81 -0.89 7.45
N GLN A 49 -22.76 -0.29 7.98
CA GLN A 49 -22.45 1.14 7.91
C GLN A 49 -21.29 1.36 6.95
N GLU A 50 -21.33 2.48 6.26
CA GLU A 50 -20.30 2.85 5.29
C GLU A 50 -18.93 3.02 5.97
N PRO A 51 -17.84 2.69 5.27
CA PRO A 51 -16.50 2.91 5.78
C PRO A 51 -16.24 4.38 6.03
N ARG A 52 -15.72 4.68 7.22
CA ARG A 52 -15.07 5.96 7.52
C ARG A 52 -13.76 6.04 6.74
N TRP A 53 -13.82 6.63 5.54
CA TRP A 53 -12.71 6.69 4.59
C TRP A 53 -11.51 7.51 5.10
N ASP A 54 -11.76 8.48 5.96
CA ASP A 54 -10.76 9.20 6.75
C ASP A 54 -9.93 8.23 7.60
N LEU A 55 -10.58 7.35 8.36
CA LEU A 55 -9.88 6.35 9.18
C LEU A 55 -9.15 5.30 8.34
N VAL A 56 -9.73 4.91 7.20
CA VAL A 56 -9.07 4.01 6.24
C VAL A 56 -7.76 4.63 5.76
N ARG A 57 -7.79 5.91 5.41
CA ARG A 57 -6.60 6.64 4.95
C ARG A 57 -5.55 6.69 6.06
N ASP A 58 -5.94 7.15 7.25
CA ASP A 58 -5.01 7.47 8.32
C ASP A 58 -4.39 6.21 8.97
N LEU A 59 -5.15 5.12 9.06
CA LEU A 59 -4.71 3.91 9.76
C LEU A 59 -4.08 2.86 8.83
N ILE A 60 -4.30 2.97 7.52
CA ILE A 60 -3.89 1.93 6.56
C ILE A 60 -3.17 2.55 5.37
N ALA A 61 -3.81 3.42 4.60
CA ALA A 61 -3.23 3.90 3.34
C ALA A 61 -1.94 4.71 3.56
N GLN A 62 -1.97 5.66 4.49
CA GLN A 62 -0.81 6.48 4.81
C GLN A 62 0.31 5.65 5.45
N PRO A 63 0.07 4.83 6.49
CA PRO A 63 1.09 3.95 7.04
C PRO A 63 1.71 2.98 6.03
N LEU A 64 0.93 2.48 5.05
CA LEU A 64 1.47 1.64 3.97
C LEU A 64 2.39 2.43 3.05
N SER A 65 2.01 3.66 2.70
CA SER A 65 2.86 4.52 1.88
C SER A 65 4.18 4.84 2.58
N GLU A 66 4.11 5.18 3.87
CA GLU A 66 5.30 5.43 4.69
C GLU A 66 6.18 4.18 4.79
N LEU A 67 5.58 3.02 5.06
CA LEU A 67 6.29 1.74 5.09
C LEU A 67 6.96 1.43 3.75
N LYS A 68 6.26 1.63 2.62
CA LYS A 68 6.81 1.46 1.27
C LYS A 68 8.05 2.34 1.07
N THR A 69 7.96 3.62 1.42
CA THR A 69 9.09 4.55 1.31
C THR A 69 10.28 4.11 2.15
N VAL A 70 10.05 3.64 3.38
CA VAL A 70 11.15 3.16 4.24
C VAL A 70 11.78 1.89 3.67
N VAL A 71 10.97 0.94 3.19
CA VAL A 71 11.47 -0.29 2.55
C VAL A 71 12.27 0.04 1.29
N GLU A 72 11.80 0.96 0.45
CA GLU A 72 12.54 1.44 -0.74
C GLU A 72 13.89 2.06 -0.37
N GLN A 73 13.94 2.87 0.69
CA GLN A 73 15.18 3.45 1.19
C GLN A 73 16.14 2.39 1.73
N GLU A 74 15.64 1.40 2.46
CA GLU A 74 16.47 0.28 2.94
C GLU A 74 16.99 -0.57 1.78
N LEU A 75 16.16 -0.85 0.78
CA LEU A 75 16.59 -1.55 -0.43
C LEU A 75 17.66 -0.75 -1.18
N ALA A 76 17.47 0.56 -1.33
CA ALA A 76 18.46 1.45 -1.95
C ALA A 76 19.76 1.55 -1.14
N ARG A 77 19.69 1.50 0.19
CA ARG A 77 20.88 1.43 1.06
C ARG A 77 21.63 0.11 0.85
N ARG A 78 20.93 -1.02 0.89
CA ARG A 78 21.53 -2.37 0.72
C ARG A 78 22.08 -2.57 -0.69
N SER A 79 21.36 -2.11 -1.72
CA SER A 79 21.82 -2.15 -3.10
C SER A 79 22.96 -1.17 -3.34
N GLY A 80 22.88 0.08 -2.87
CA GLY A 80 23.96 1.07 -3.00
C GLY A 80 25.22 0.75 -2.18
N GLN A 81 25.10 -0.01 -1.09
CA GLN A 81 26.25 -0.62 -0.40
C GLN A 81 26.90 -1.75 -1.21
N SER A 82 26.09 -2.47 -2.00
CA SER A 82 26.56 -3.53 -2.92
C SER A 82 27.06 -2.94 -4.26
N ASP A 83 26.60 -1.75 -4.62
CA ASP A 83 26.72 -1.13 -5.94
C ASP A 83 27.48 0.20 -5.85
N LYS A 84 28.73 0.10 -5.40
CA LYS A 84 29.69 1.22 -5.45
C LYS A 84 30.08 1.60 -6.88
N LEU A 85 29.39 1.12 -7.92
CA LEU A 85 29.60 1.48 -9.31
C LEU A 85 28.29 1.33 -10.12
N VAL A 86 27.39 2.31 -10.07
CA VAL A 86 26.82 3.02 -11.26
C VAL A 86 25.72 4.01 -10.82
N PRO A 87 25.66 5.23 -11.39
CA PRO A 87 24.55 6.17 -11.18
C PRO A 87 23.23 5.57 -11.66
N VAL A 88 22.29 5.33 -10.74
CA VAL A 88 20.91 4.99 -11.08
C VAL A 88 20.25 6.26 -11.58
N ASP A 89 20.26 6.41 -12.91
CA ASP A 89 19.34 7.26 -13.67
C ASP A 89 17.92 7.05 -13.11
N ARG A 90 17.43 8.04 -12.38
CA ARG A 90 16.04 8.08 -11.93
C ARG A 90 15.23 8.73 -13.03
N ASP A 91 14.81 7.92 -13.99
CA ASP A 91 13.90 8.41 -15.03
C ASP A 91 12.56 8.84 -14.41
N PRO A 92 12.07 10.07 -14.71
CA PRO A 92 10.73 10.51 -14.33
C PRO A 92 9.68 9.68 -15.06
N VAL A 93 8.56 9.37 -14.38
CA VAL A 93 7.44 8.62 -14.97
C VAL A 93 6.90 9.38 -16.20
N PRO A 94 6.89 8.77 -17.40
CA PRO A 94 6.40 9.43 -18.59
C PRO A 94 4.89 9.73 -18.52
N SER A 95 4.52 10.97 -18.90
CA SER A 95 3.17 11.56 -18.87
C SER A 95 2.08 10.79 -19.64
N GLN A 96 2.47 9.78 -20.43
CA GLN A 96 1.57 8.96 -21.25
C GLN A 96 0.63 8.03 -20.46
N PHE A 97 0.80 7.92 -19.13
CA PHE A 97 -0.06 7.08 -18.28
C PHE A 97 -1.01 7.86 -17.35
N GLU A 98 -0.93 9.20 -17.29
CA GLU A 98 -1.86 10.02 -16.47
C GLU A 98 -3.31 9.92 -16.93
N GLU A 99 -3.55 9.86 -18.25
CA GLU A 99 -4.90 9.84 -18.81
C GLU A 99 -5.70 8.59 -18.44
N ARG A 100 -5.02 7.44 -18.24
CA ARG A 100 -5.70 6.19 -17.88
C ARG A 100 -6.20 6.20 -16.43
N VAL A 101 -5.49 6.90 -15.55
CA VAL A 101 -5.88 7.07 -14.14
C VAL A 101 -7.00 8.10 -14.02
N ARG A 102 -6.95 9.19 -14.81
CA ARG A 102 -8.00 10.22 -14.88
C ARG A 102 -9.36 9.63 -15.31
N ARG A 103 -9.36 8.77 -16.34
CA ARG A 103 -10.58 8.18 -16.91
C ARG A 103 -11.32 7.22 -15.96
N TYR A 104 -10.60 6.56 -15.05
CA TYR A 104 -11.19 5.67 -14.04
C TYR A 104 -11.96 6.45 -12.95
N TYR A 105 -11.53 7.67 -12.62
CA TYR A 105 -12.22 8.52 -11.64
C TYR A 105 -13.35 9.36 -12.26
N GLU A 106 -13.32 9.65 -13.56
CA GLU A 106 -14.44 10.33 -14.25
C GLU A 106 -15.64 9.41 -14.51
N GLN A 107 -15.42 8.10 -14.76
CA GLN A 107 -16.52 7.15 -14.98
C GLN A 107 -17.30 6.76 -13.71
N LEU A 108 -16.76 7.03 -12.52
CA LEU A 108 -17.45 6.84 -11.24
C LEU A 108 -18.27 8.08 -10.82
N GLY A 109 -18.14 9.20 -11.55
CA GLY A 109 -18.85 10.46 -11.29
C GLY A 109 -20.06 10.71 -12.21
N GLN A 110 -20.33 9.85 -13.18
CA GLN A 110 -21.56 9.86 -13.97
C GLN A 110 -22.34 8.58 -13.66
N GLY A 111 -23.03 8.60 -12.52
CA GLY A 111 -24.11 7.66 -12.28
C GLY A 111 -25.31 8.00 -13.15
N GLU A 112 -25.94 6.97 -13.72
CA GLU A 112 -27.35 6.57 -13.57
C GLU A 112 -27.55 5.22 -14.26
#